data_AF-A0A395WBH6-F1
#
_entry.id   AF-A0A395WBH6-F1
#
_cell.length_a   1.000
_cell.length_b   1.000
_cell.length_c   1.000
_cell.angle_alpha   90.00
_cell.angle_beta   90.00
_cell.angle_gamma   90.00
#
_symmetry.space_group_name_H-M   'P 1'
#
loop_
_entity.id
_entity.type
_entity.pdbx_description
1 polymer ?
#
loop_
_entity_poly.entity_id
_entity_poly.type
_entity_poly.pdbx_seq_one_letter_code
_entity_poly.pdbx_strand_id
1 'polypeptide(L)' 'MCPVCGKYRFTGCGSFDICKFCGWEDDDLMEDNPDYSGGANDLSLNDFRKEYQKKIQENPNYKWIIEVDKKRK' A
#
# COMPACT_ATOMS: atom_id res chain seq x y z
N MET A 1 0.38 11.43 -2.02
CA MET A 1 1.67 10.80 -1.60
C MET A 1 1.26 9.57 -0.82
N CYS A 2 1.84 8.40 -1.07
CA CYS A 2 1.37 7.15 -0.48
C CYS A 2 1.27 7.25 1.06
N PRO A 3 0.07 7.06 1.64
CA PRO A 3 -0.19 7.27 3.06
C PRO A 3 0.40 6.16 3.94
N VAL A 4 0.83 5.05 3.34
CA VAL A 4 1.42 3.91 4.03
C VAL A 4 2.93 4.08 4.19
N CYS A 5 3.65 4.32 3.09
CA CYS A 5 5.11 4.27 3.10
C CYS A 5 5.81 5.60 2.79
N GLY A 6 5.08 6.62 2.31
CA GLY A 6 5.64 7.93 1.98
C GLY A 6 6.66 7.96 0.83
N LYS A 7 6.75 6.89 0.01
CA LYS A 7 7.77 6.74 -1.06
C LYS A 7 7.26 6.90 -2.49
N TYR A 8 5.93 6.88 -2.69
CA TYR A 8 5.32 6.96 -4.02
C TYR A 8 4.36 8.14 -4.13
N ARG A 9 4.47 8.93 -5.20
CA ARG A 9 3.53 10.02 -5.48
C ARG A 9 2.54 9.52 -6.52
N PHE A 10 1.28 9.40 -6.13
CA PHE A 10 0.18 9.08 -7.03
C PHE A 10 -0.03 10.20 -8.05
N THR A 11 -0.60 9.82 -9.20
CA THR A 11 -0.85 10.73 -10.32
C THR A 11 -2.01 11.68 -10.04
N GLY A 12 -2.97 11.26 -9.22
CA GLY A 12 -4.09 12.07 -8.73
C GLY A 12 -4.47 11.68 -7.29
N CYS A 13 -5.54 12.28 -6.78
CA CYS A 13 -6.30 11.79 -5.62
C CYS A 13 -7.24 10.68 -6.11
N GLY A 14 -7.37 9.59 -5.37
CA GLY A 14 -8.25 8.48 -5.71
C GLY A 14 -7.95 7.91 -7.09
N SER A 15 -6.67 7.86 -7.48
CA SER A 15 -6.31 7.44 -8.83
C SER A 15 -6.38 5.92 -9.01
N PHE A 16 -6.58 5.16 -7.93
CA PHE A 16 -6.50 3.70 -7.89
C PHE A 16 -5.15 3.17 -8.39
N ASP A 17 -4.10 4.01 -8.33
CA ASP A 17 -2.74 3.61 -8.65
C ASP A 17 -2.19 2.77 -7.48
N ILE A 18 -1.44 1.71 -7.81
CA ILE A 18 -0.81 0.87 -6.80
C ILE A 18 0.60 1.39 -6.49
N CYS A 19 0.88 1.64 -5.21
CA CYS A 19 2.21 2.03 -4.74
C CYS A 19 3.21 0.89 -4.95
N LYS A 20 4.16 1.07 -5.89
CA LYS A 20 5.20 0.07 -6.21
C LYS A 20 6.12 -0.36 -5.04
N PHE A 21 6.09 0.37 -3.92
CA PHE A 21 6.91 0.07 -2.74
C PHE A 21 6.18 -0.77 -1.69
N CYS A 22 4.96 -0.36 -1.30
CA CYS A 22 4.20 -1.04 -0.24
C CYS A 22 2.99 -1.84 -0.73
N GLY A 23 2.52 -1.58 -1.95
CA GLY A 23 1.36 -2.26 -2.54
C GLY A 23 0.00 -1.64 -2.19
N TRP A 24 -0.05 -0.52 -1.46
CA TRP A 24 -1.29 0.22 -1.22
C TRP A 24 -1.87 0.75 -2.54
N GLU A 25 -3.15 0.47 -2.80
CA GLU A 25 -3.92 1.07 -3.88
C GLU A 25 -4.56 2.38 -3.40
N ASP A 26 -4.33 3.46 -4.15
CA ASP A 26 -4.81 4.81 -3.83
C ASP A 26 -6.34 4.91 -3.86
N ASP A 27 -6.97 5.12 -2.70
CA ASP A 27 -8.42 5.19 -2.54
C ASP A 27 -8.77 6.26 -1.51
N ASP A 28 -9.34 7.37 -1.98
CA ASP A 28 -9.68 8.53 -1.14
C ASP A 28 -10.65 8.18 -0.01
N LEU A 29 -11.60 7.26 -0.23
CA LEU A 29 -12.55 6.85 0.81
C LEU A 29 -11.83 6.13 1.95
N MET A 30 -10.88 5.26 1.61
CA MET A 30 -10.07 4.52 2.58
C MET A 30 -9.02 5.42 3.27
N GLU A 31 -8.54 6.46 2.58
CA GLU A 31 -7.63 7.46 3.17
C GLU A 31 -8.35 8.40 4.14
N ASP A 32 -9.57 8.83 3.81
CA ASP A 32 -10.42 9.64 4.68
C ASP A 32 -11.00 8.83 5.86
N ASN A 33 -11.24 7.54 5.67
CA ASN A 33 -11.72 6.62 6.72
C ASN A 33 -10.69 5.51 6.98
N PRO A 34 -9.63 5.77 7.76
CA PRO A 34 -8.47 4.89 7.85
C PRO A 34 -8.70 3.53 8.51
N ASP A 35 -9.87 3.33 9.13
CA ASP A 35 -10.33 2.06 9.70
C ASP A 35 -11.35 1.32 8.81
N TYR A 36 -11.77 1.92 7.68
CA TYR A 36 -12.62 1.26 6.69
C TYR A 36 -11.79 0.23 5.90
N SER A 37 -12.31 -0.99 5.80
CA SER A 37 -11.66 -2.14 5.14
C SER A 37 -12.57 -2.74 4.08
N GLY A 38 -12.01 -3.46 3.10
CA GLY A 38 -12.77 -4.16 2.06
C GLY A 38 -13.21 -3.26 0.90
N GLY A 39 -12.54 -2.12 0.72
CA GLY A 39 -12.66 -1.24 -0.46
C GLY A 39 -11.67 -1.67 -1.55
N ALA A 40 -10.92 -0.73 -2.13
CA ALA A 40 -9.82 -1.06 -3.05
C ALA A 40 -8.75 -1.96 -2.40
N ASN A 41 -8.59 -1.86 -1.08
CA ASN A 41 -7.69 -2.71 -0.30
C ASN A 41 -8.50 -3.60 0.66
N ASP A 42 -8.10 -4.86 0.79
CA ASP A 42 -8.72 -5.81 1.73
C ASP A 42 -8.59 -5.34 3.19
N LEU A 43 -7.43 -4.76 3.53
CA LEU A 43 -7.13 -4.20 4.85
C LEU A 43 -7.46 -2.70 4.89
N SER A 44 -7.83 -2.21 6.08
CA SER A 44 -7.90 -0.79 6.36
C SER A 44 -6.54 -0.11 6.21
N LEU A 45 -6.50 1.20 6.01
CA LEU A 45 -5.23 1.95 5.92
C LEU A 45 -4.36 1.72 7.17
N ASN A 46 -4.98 1.71 8.35
CA ASN A 46 -4.26 1.49 9.61
C ASN A 46 -3.70 0.07 9.73
N ASP A 47 -4.45 -0.96 9.33
CA ASP A 47 -3.96 -2.33 9.38
C ASP A 47 -2.93 -2.63 8.29
N PHE A 48 -3.10 -2.03 7.10
CA PHE A 48 -2.11 -2.10 6.04
C PHE A 48 -0.77 -1.47 6.46
N ARG A 49 -0.79 -0.34 7.18
CA ARG A 49 0.42 0.27 7.76
C ARG A 49 1.15 -0.69 8.70
N LYS A 50 0.43 -1.37 9.59
CA LYS A 50 1.01 -2.37 10.52
C LYS A 50 1.63 -3.54 9.74
N GLU A 51 0.93 -4.05 8.74
CA GLU A 51 1.41 -5.16 7.91
C GLU A 51 2.67 -4.76 7.12
N TYR A 52 2.67 -3.57 6.51
CA TYR A 52 3.85 -3.04 5.83
C TYR A 52 5.03 -2.89 6.79
N GLN A 53 4.80 -2.41 8.02
CA GLN A 53 5.85 -2.29 9.02
C GLN A 53 6.47 -3.64 9.38
N LYS A 54 5.67 -4.70 9.52
CA LYS A 54 6.18 -6.07 9.74
C LYS A 54 7.06 -6.53 8.58
N LYS A 55 6.62 -6.32 7.33
CA LYS A 55 7.42 -6.67 6.14
C LYS A 55 8.77 -5.95 6.10
N ILE A 56 8.81 -4.69 6.54
CA ILE A 56 10.05 -3.91 6.62
C ILE A 56 10.96 -4.40 7.76
N GLN A 57 10.40 -4.82 8.89
CA GLN A 57 11.17 -5.42 9.98
C GLN A 57 11.79 -6.76 9.56
N GLU A 58 11.06 -7.59 8.82
CA GLU A 58 11.53 -8.87 8.29
C GLU A 58 12.56 -8.68 7.16
N ASN A 59 12.33 -7.70 6.28
CA ASN A 59 13.21 -7.37 5.17
C ASN A 59 13.27 -5.84 4.96
N PRO A 60 14.33 -5.17 5.44
CA PRO A 60 14.50 -3.73 5.28
C PRO A 60 14.52 -3.24 3.82
N ASN A 61 14.84 -4.13 2.87
CA ASN A 61 14.86 -3.86 1.44
C ASN A 61 13.57 -4.26 0.72
N TYR A 62 12.50 -4.58 1.46
CA TYR A 62 11.21 -4.98 0.90
C TYR A 62 10.69 -3.95 -0.11
N LYS A 63 10.24 -4.46 -1.27
CA LYS A 63 9.47 -3.70 -2.27
C LYS A 63 8.40 -4.61 -2.85
N TRP A 64 7.15 -4.18 -2.77
CA TRP A 64 6.00 -4.93 -3.28
C TRP A 64 6.18 -5.37 -4.73
N ILE A 65 6.68 -4.49 -5.60
CA ILE A 65 6.84 -4.81 -7.03
C ILE A 65 7.77 -6.02 -7.28
N ILE A 66 8.81 -6.20 -6.46
CA ILE A 66 9.74 -7.32 -6.59
C ILE A 66 9.02 -8.64 -6.24
N GLU A 67 8.17 -8.63 -5.22
CA GLU A 67 7.41 -9.82 -4.81
C GLU A 67 6.36 -10.21 -5.85
N VAL A 68 5.72 -9.23 -6.49
CA VAL A 68 4.76 -9.50 -7.57
C VAL A 68 5.48 -10.07 -8.79
N ASP A 69 6.62 -9.52 -9.17
CA ASP A 69 7.38 -10.00 -10.34
C ASP A 69 7.91 -11.43 -10.15
N LYS A 70 8.25 -11.83 -8.91
CA LYS A 70 8.60 -13.23 -8.60
C LYS A 70 7.43 -14.19 -8.83
N LYS A 71 6.19 -13.77 -8.58
CA LYS A 71 4.98 -14.60 -8.72
C LYS A 71 4.49 -14.74 -10.16
N ARG A 72 4.95 -13.89 -11.07
CA ARG A 72 4.62 -13.92 -12.50
C ARG A 72 5.51 -14.86 -13.31
N LYS A 73 6.55 -15.41 -12.69
CA LYS A 73 7.46 -16.40 -13.25
C LYS A 73 7.12 -17.77 -12.69
#